data_AF-A0A7V2KN06-F1
#
_entry.id   AF-A0A7V2KN06-F1
#
_cell.length_a   1.000
_cell.length_b   1.000
_cell.length_c   1.000
_cell.angle_alpha   90.00
_cell.angle_beta   90.00
_cell.angle_gamma   90.00
#
_symmetry.space_group_name_H-M   'P 1'
#
loop_
_entity.id
_entity.type
_entity.pdbx_description
1 polymer ?
#
loop_
_entity_poly.entity_id
_entity_poly.type
_entity_poly.pdbx_seq_one_letter_code
_entity_poly.pdbx_strand_id
1 'polypeptide(L)'
;MQGGEKVEEYPIKFSAEYPERLSRGTLLLRTFFGWLYCGLPHGLILCLYEIAVGVVMFIAWWAILFTGRYPRGMYDFVVGFNRWAIRVGAYMCWLTDKYPPFSGKE
;
A
#
# COMPACT_ATOMS: atom_id res chain seq x y z
N MET A 1 -31.65 -11.71 -25.17
CA MET A 1 -32.40 -11.75 -23.90
C MET A 1 -31.50 -11.18 -22.83
N GLN A 2 -31.87 -10.02 -22.30
CA GLN A 2 -31.08 -9.16 -21.43
C GLN A 2 -31.29 -9.63 -19.98
N GLY A 3 -30.37 -10.45 -19.47
CA GLY A 3 -30.34 -10.87 -18.07
C GLY A 3 -29.76 -9.74 -17.22
N GLY A 4 -30.62 -8.83 -16.75
CA GLY A 4 -30.24 -7.77 -15.84
C GLY A 4 -29.97 -8.31 -14.45
N GLU A 5 -28.72 -8.72 -14.20
CA GLU A 5 -28.23 -8.93 -12.85
C GLU A 5 -28.03 -7.55 -12.21
N LYS A 6 -28.92 -7.19 -11.27
CA LYS A 6 -28.74 -6.01 -10.43
C LYS A 6 -27.59 -6.30 -9.48
N VAL A 7 -26.36 -6.00 -9.90
CA VAL A 7 -25.21 -5.95 -9.01
C VAL A 7 -25.51 -4.88 -7.98
N GLU A 8 -25.79 -5.28 -6.74
CA GLU A 8 -26.03 -4.36 -5.63
C GLU A 8 -24.91 -3.33 -5.59
N GLU A 9 -25.29 -2.06 -5.60
CA GLU A 9 -24.38 -0.93 -5.65
C GLU A 9 -23.61 -0.85 -4.33
N TYR A 10 -22.51 -1.60 -4.26
CA TYR A 10 -21.64 -1.62 -3.11
C TYR A 10 -21.10 -0.20 -2.87
N PRO A 11 -21.10 0.30 -1.62
CA PRO A 11 -20.75 1.68 -1.31
C PRO A 11 -19.30 2.04 -1.65
N ILE A 12 -18.46 1.05 -1.99
CA ILE A 12 -17.07 1.24 -2.41
C ILE A 12 -16.89 0.58 -3.78
N LYS A 13 -16.83 1.41 -4.83
CA LYS A 13 -16.42 0.98 -6.18
C LYS A 13 -14.90 1.07 -6.25
N PHE A 14 -14.22 -0.08 -6.19
CA PHE A 14 -12.77 -0.17 -6.40
C PHE A 14 -12.48 -0.36 -7.89
N SER A 15 -12.21 0.74 -8.61
CA SER A 15 -11.76 0.68 -10.01
C SER A 15 -10.23 0.60 -10.06
N ALA A 16 -9.69 -0.60 -10.21
CA ALA A 16 -8.31 -0.78 -10.65
C ALA A 16 -8.30 -0.78 -12.18
N GLU A 17 -7.64 0.22 -12.79
CA GLU A 17 -7.42 0.25 -14.24
C GLU A 17 -6.54 -0.94 -14.61
N TYR A 18 -7.11 -1.96 -15.26
CA TYR A 18 -6.38 -3.14 -15.71
C TYR A 18 -5.55 -2.76 -16.94
N PRO A 19 -4.20 -2.73 -16.86
CA PRO A 19 -3.38 -2.33 -17.99
C PRO A 19 -3.51 -3.36 -19.12
N GLU A 20 -4.11 -2.97 -20.25
CA GLU A 20 -4.34 -3.85 -21.41
C GLU A 20 -3.06 -4.34 -22.10
N ARG A 21 -1.87 -3.83 -21.73
CA ARG A 21 -0.59 -4.18 -22.35
C ARG A 21 0.52 -4.41 -21.32
N LEU A 22 0.71 -5.66 -20.91
CA LEU A 22 1.90 -6.11 -20.17
C LEU A 22 3.05 -6.39 -21.16
N SER A 23 4.13 -5.62 -21.08
CA SER A 23 5.32 -5.87 -21.90
C SER A 23 6.15 -7.02 -21.29
N ARG A 24 6.25 -8.13 -22.03
CA ARG A 24 6.94 -9.37 -21.60
C ARG A 24 8.41 -9.15 -21.19
N GLY A 25 9.10 -8.21 -21.83
CA GLY A 25 10.48 -7.86 -21.48
C GLY A 25 10.60 -7.15 -20.13
N THR A 26 9.63 -6.29 -19.80
CA THR A 26 9.57 -5.60 -18.51
C THR A 26 9.28 -6.58 -17.38
N LEU A 27 8.49 -7.63 -17.65
CA LEU A 27 8.27 -8.72 -16.71
C LEU A 27 9.60 -9.42 -16.38
N LEU A 28 10.37 -9.83 -17.38
CA LEU A 28 11.67 -10.47 -17.16
C LEU A 28 12.63 -9.54 -16.40
N LEU A 29 12.75 -8.28 -16.84
CA LEU A 29 13.62 -7.31 -16.19
C LEU A 29 13.22 -7.09 -14.72
N ARG A 30 11.93 -7.02 -14.41
CA ARG A 30 11.43 -6.87 -13.04
C ARG A 30 11.60 -8.13 -12.20
N THR A 31 11.55 -9.32 -12.79
CA THR A 31 11.80 -10.58 -12.06
C THR A 31 13.26 -10.67 -11.65
N PHE A 32 14.18 -10.30 -12.55
CA PHE A 32 15.62 -10.39 -12.29
C PHE A 32 16.19 -9.18 -11.53
N PHE A 33 15.70 -7.96 -11.81
CA PHE A 33 16.25 -6.70 -11.26
C PHE A 33 15.26 -5.88 -10.44
N GLY A 34 13.95 -6.19 -10.47
CA GLY A 34 12.93 -5.43 -9.74
C GLY A 34 13.06 -5.54 -8.23
N TRP A 35 13.43 -6.72 -7.71
CA TRP A 35 13.76 -6.89 -6.29
C TRP A 35 14.98 -6.05 -5.88
N LEU A 36 16.03 -6.02 -6.70
CA LEU A 36 17.25 -5.27 -6.38
C LEU A 36 17.03 -3.75 -6.46
N TYR A 37 16.38 -3.27 -7.52
CA TYR A 37 16.19 -1.84 -7.76
C TYR A 37 15.08 -1.23 -6.91
N CYS A 38 13.97 -1.93 -6.69
CA CYS A 38 12.86 -1.40 -5.92
C CYS A 38 12.84 -1.95 -4.49
N GLY A 39 13.15 -3.23 -4.30
CA GLY A 39 13.05 -3.91 -3.00
C GLY A 39 14.14 -3.50 -2.03
N LEU A 40 15.37 -3.33 -2.50
CA LEU A 40 16.48 -2.90 -1.64
C LEU A 40 16.28 -1.48 -1.08
N PRO A 41 16.02 -0.43 -1.90
CA PRO A 41 15.83 0.91 -1.36
C PRO A 41 14.50 1.09 -0.61
N HIS A 42 13.38 0.57 -1.14
CA HIS A 42 12.09 0.73 -0.46
C HIS A 42 11.97 -0.17 0.76
N GLY A 43 12.48 -1.39 0.70
CA GLY A 43 12.45 -2.33 1.82
C GLY A 43 13.24 -1.82 3.01
N LEU A 44 14.42 -1.24 2.81
CA LEU A 44 15.21 -0.64 3.89
C LEU A 44 14.46 0.51 4.57
N ILE A 45 13.91 1.44 3.78
CA ILE A 45 13.20 2.60 4.34
C ILE A 45 11.90 2.13 5.02
N LEU A 46 11.17 1.17 4.43
CA LEU A 46 9.96 0.59 5.04
C LEU A 46 10.27 -0.10 6.37
N CYS A 47 11.33 -0.91 6.44
CA CYS A 47 11.72 -1.57 7.70
C CYS A 47 12.03 -0.56 8.81
N LEU A 48 12.75 0.52 8.49
CA LEU A 48 13.02 1.57 9.49
C LEU A 48 11.72 2.30 9.91
N TYR A 49 10.85 2.59 8.95
CA TYR A 49 9.55 3.21 9.22
C TYR A 49 8.62 2.31 10.04
N GLU A 50 8.69 0.98 9.84
CA GLU A 50 7.90 -0.01 10.56
C GLU A 50 8.22 -0.01 12.06
N ILE A 51 9.50 0.14 12.41
CA ILE A 51 9.92 0.30 13.81
C ILE A 51 9.28 1.55 14.42
N ALA A 52 9.28 2.68 13.69
CA ALA A 52 8.63 3.91 14.15
C ALA A 52 7.10 3.73 14.32
N VAL A 53 6.45 3.03 13.38
CA VAL A 53 5.02 2.66 13.49
C VAL A 53 4.77 1.79 14.71
N GLY A 54 5.62 0.81 15.01
CA GLY A 54 5.53 -0.02 16.20
C GLY A 54 5.58 0.80 17.49
N VAL A 55 6.51 1.75 17.58
CA VAL A 55 6.60 2.69 18.73
C VAL A 55 5.35 3.56 18.84
N VAL A 56 4.89 4.13 17.72
CA VAL A 56 3.67 4.96 17.70
C VAL A 56 2.44 4.15 18.11
N MET A 57 2.31 2.91 17.65
CA MET A 57 1.23 2.00 18.01
C MET A 57 1.25 1.64 19.50
N PHE A 58 2.44 1.41 20.06
CA PHE A 58 2.59 1.17 21.49
C PHE A 58 2.16 2.38 22.33
N ILE A 59 2.53 3.60 21.90
CA ILE A 59 2.09 4.84 22.56
C ILE A 59 0.57 5.05 22.36
N ALA A 60 0.06 4.79 21.15
CA ALA A 60 -1.36 4.90 20.83
C ALA A 60 -2.20 3.95 21.69
N TRP A 61 -1.71 2.74 21.97
CA TRP A 61 -2.37 1.80 22.87
C TRP A 61 -2.57 2.40 24.27
N TRP A 62 -1.53 2.98 24.86
CA TRP A 62 -1.64 3.71 26.14
C TRP A 62 -2.57 4.92 26.02
N ALA A 63 -2.44 5.71 24.95
CA ALA A 63 -3.29 6.88 24.74
C ALA A 63 -4.77 6.49 24.68
N ILE A 64 -5.12 5.40 24.02
CA ILE A 64 -6.51 4.90 23.92
C ILE A 64 -7.00 4.41 25.28
N LEU A 65 -6.17 3.73 26.07
CA LEU A 65 -6.56 3.29 27.42
C LEU A 65 -6.98 4.46 28.31
N PHE A 66 -6.28 5.59 28.24
CA PHE A 66 -6.57 6.75 29.07
C PHE A 66 -7.61 7.70 28.47
N THR A 67 -7.64 7.87 27.14
CA THR A 67 -8.49 8.88 26.48
C THR A 67 -9.73 8.28 25.81
N GLY A 68 -9.79 6.96 25.64
CA GLY A 68 -10.83 6.26 24.89
C GLY A 68 -10.88 6.60 23.39
N ARG A 69 -9.90 7.35 22.88
CA ARG A 69 -9.87 7.85 21.51
C ARG A 69 -8.49 7.63 20.89
N TYR A 70 -8.47 7.27 19.62
CA TYR A 70 -7.22 7.14 18.86
C TYR A 70 -6.72 8.54 18.46
N PRO A 71 -5.51 8.98 18.85
CA PRO A 71 -4.99 10.29 18.47
C PRO A 71 -4.85 10.43 16.94
N ARG A 72 -5.50 11.43 16.34
CA ARG A 72 -5.55 11.58 14.86
C ARG A 72 -4.16 11.63 14.21
N GLY A 73 -3.20 12.35 14.80
CA GLY A 73 -1.84 12.44 14.23
C GLY A 73 -1.12 11.08 14.18
N MET A 74 -1.33 10.21 15.17
CA MET A 74 -0.80 8.85 15.15
C MET A 74 -1.50 8.01 14.09
N TYR A 75 -2.81 8.20 13.92
CA TYR A 75 -3.61 7.46 12.95
C TYR A 75 -3.16 7.80 11.53
N ASP A 76 -3.04 9.10 11.22
CA ASP A 76 -2.61 9.60 9.92
C ASP A 76 -1.20 9.10 9.58
N PHE A 77 -0.31 9.02 10.57
CA PHE A 77 1.04 8.47 10.40
C PHE A 77 1.01 6.98 10.02
N VAL A 78 0.27 6.16 10.78
CA VAL A 78 0.14 4.72 10.53
C VAL A 78 -0.53 4.47 9.18
N VAL A 79 -1.56 5.23 8.83
CA VAL A 79 -2.24 5.14 7.54
C VAL A 79 -1.32 5.52 6.38
N GLY A 80 -0.50 6.58 6.53
CA GLY A 80 0.47 6.98 5.53
C GLY A 80 1.51 5.89 5.26
N PHE A 81 2.03 5.25 6.32
CA PHE A 81 2.90 4.08 6.19
C PHE A 81 2.19 2.93 5.46
N ASN A 82 0.98 2.59 5.88
CA ASN A 82 0.25 1.45 5.33
C ASN A 82 -0.07 1.64 3.84
N ARG A 83 -0.45 2.85 3.42
CA ARG A 83 -0.63 3.20 1.99
C ARG A 83 0.64 2.99 1.19
N TRP A 84 1.78 3.42 1.73
CA TRP A 84 3.06 3.25 1.04
C TRP A 84 3.49 1.78 0.99
N ALA A 85 3.36 1.04 2.09
CA ALA A 85 3.63 -0.40 2.16
C ALA A 85 2.77 -1.18 1.15
N ILE A 86 1.46 -0.88 1.05
CA ILE A 86 0.56 -1.52 0.09
C ILE A 86 0.96 -1.20 -1.35
N ARG A 87 1.37 0.04 -1.68
CA ARG A 87 1.85 0.38 -3.03
C ARG A 87 3.13 -0.36 -3.40
N VAL A 88 4.10 -0.44 -2.48
CA VAL A 88 5.33 -1.20 -2.69
C VAL A 88 5.01 -2.69 -2.82
N GLY A 89 4.13 -3.22 -1.96
CA GLY A 89 3.64 -4.59 -2.03
C GLY A 89 2.93 -4.90 -3.35
N ALA A 90 2.03 -4.04 -3.83
CA ALA A 90 1.36 -4.20 -5.12
C ALA A 90 2.37 -4.22 -6.29
N TYR A 91 3.43 -3.41 -6.21
CA TYR A 91 4.53 -3.44 -7.19
C TYR A 91 5.46 -4.65 -7.00
N MET A 92 5.56 -5.26 -5.82
CA MET A 92 6.35 -6.49 -5.63
C MET A 92 5.57 -7.75 -6.01
N CYS A 93 4.27 -7.75 -5.74
CA CYS A 93 3.33 -8.84 -6.00
C CYS A 93 2.73 -8.81 -7.41
N TRP A 94 3.31 -8.05 -8.34
CA TRP A 94 2.90 -8.02 -9.75
C TRP A 94 1.45 -7.54 -9.98
N LEU A 95 0.87 -6.87 -8.99
CA LEU A 95 -0.50 -6.35 -9.04
C LEU A 95 -0.61 -5.03 -9.82
N THR A 96 0.50 -4.30 -9.93
CA THR A 96 0.59 -3.09 -10.74
C THR A 96 1.95 -3.01 -11.43
N ASP A 97 1.98 -2.48 -12.65
CA ASP A 97 3.22 -2.18 -13.37
C ASP A 97 3.70 -0.74 -13.12
N LYS A 98 2.90 0.08 -12.41
CA LYS A 98 3.22 1.48 -12.14
C LYS A 98 4.20 1.56 -10.96
N TYR A 99 5.38 2.14 -11.19
CA TYR A 99 6.39 2.33 -10.15
C TYR A 99 5.84 3.25 -9.04
N PRO A 100 5.86 2.82 -7.77
CA PRO A 100 5.30 3.60 -6.69
C PRO A 100 6.22 4.80 -6.36
N PRO A 101 5.67 6.02 -6.17
CA PRO A 101 6.46 7.15 -5.71
C PRO A 101 6.88 6.96 -4.24
N PHE A 102 8.05 7.50 -3.87
CA PHE A 102 8.62 7.48 -2.51
C PHE A 102 7.86 8.38 -1.50
N SER A 103 6.59 8.69 -1.73
CA SER A 103 5.80 9.62 -0.90
C SER A 103 4.59 8.94 -0.28
N GLY A 104 4.43 9.03 1.03
CA GLY A 104 3.25 8.56 1.77
C GLY A 104 2.00 9.47 1.62
N LYS A 105 2.09 10.60 0.92
CA LYS A 105 1.02 11.60 0.81
C LYS A 105 0.39 11.60 -0.58
N GLU A 106 -0.74 10.89 -0.72
CA GLU A 106 -1.81 11.14 -1.70
C GLU A 106 -3.15 10.77 -1.07
#